data_AF-A0A401GTZ9-F1
#
_entry.id   AF-A0A401GTZ9-F1
#
_cell.length_a   1.000
_cell.length_b   1.000
_cell.length_c   1.000
_cell.angle_alpha   90.00
_cell.angle_beta   90.00
_cell.angle_gamma   90.00
#
_symmetry.space_group_name_H-M   'P 1'
#
loop_
_entity.id
_entity.type
_entity.pdbx_description
1 polymer ?
#
loop_
_entity_poly.entity_id
_entity_poly.type
_entity_poly.pdbx_seq_one_letter_code
_entity_poly.pdbx_strand_id
1 'polypeptide(L)'
;MPGNTLRTTETLIERPNGRQPSTVSALQAAIALSKTEFQELTQATRTVVQRRLDIAHRFSEQDPKSIDRVQREILRVCPFIKRYRDYWPVKSYIAIYLSGCMCDPKVNARRKAEILRLAGGSQIEPSESKHSRLSRNEMPQVPSTPCRPRRQFIGQMPRGRRFPSGSPMSNSRSLAITDNARTRTDERATSDFQVRMDELMHIDDVTRPIWDFLQSLAIPAPHLFTILLADGITSIRILRATSKMSACRGWVESLVTTGRATMLEAESLWDGLTELAKVQIPARK
;
A
#
# COMPACT_ATOMS: atom_id res chain seq x y z
N MET A 1 -50.07 13.78 36.03
CA MET A 1 -49.63 14.60 34.88
C MET A 1 -48.64 13.79 34.05
N PRO A 2 -49.07 13.09 32.99
CA PRO A 2 -48.15 12.38 32.10
C PRO A 2 -47.37 13.39 31.24
N GLY A 3 -46.05 13.43 31.41
CA GLY A 3 -45.16 14.31 30.65
C GLY A 3 -45.05 13.85 29.20
N ASN A 4 -45.45 14.71 28.27
CA ASN A 4 -45.19 14.56 26.84
C ASN A 4 -43.69 14.66 26.56
N THR A 5 -42.98 13.54 26.64
CA THR A 5 -41.67 13.42 26.00
C THR A 5 -41.90 13.37 24.49
N LEU A 6 -41.72 14.52 23.84
CA LEU A 6 -41.64 14.63 22.39
C LEU A 6 -40.56 13.64 21.92
N ARG A 7 -40.99 12.53 21.32
CA ARG A 7 -40.10 11.60 20.62
C ARG A 7 -39.55 12.34 19.42
N THR A 8 -38.37 12.93 19.56
CA THR A 8 -37.58 13.36 18.41
C THR A 8 -37.29 12.11 17.59
N THR A 9 -38.03 11.93 16.50
CA THR A 9 -37.71 10.92 15.50
C THR A 9 -36.40 11.35 14.86
N GLU A 10 -35.29 10.82 15.38
CA GLU A 10 -33.97 11.04 14.84
C GLU A 10 -33.99 10.58 13.38
N THR A 11 -34.01 11.54 12.46
CA THR A 11 -34.02 11.27 11.02
C THR A 11 -32.76 10.53 10.66
N LEU A 12 -32.90 9.25 10.29
CA LEU A 12 -31.79 8.42 9.86
C LEU A 12 -31.15 9.03 8.61
N ILE A 13 -29.82 9.11 8.61
CA ILE A 13 -29.03 9.60 7.49
C ILE A 13 -29.10 8.55 6.37
N GLU A 14 -29.82 8.91 5.33
CA GLU A 14 -29.95 8.12 4.11
C GLU A 14 -28.60 7.96 3.42
N ARG A 15 -28.49 6.88 2.63
CA ARG A 15 -27.36 6.73 1.73
C ARG A 15 -27.49 7.75 0.59
N PRO A 16 -26.43 8.47 0.20
CA PRO A 16 -26.49 9.36 -0.95
C PRO A 16 -26.93 8.58 -2.21
N ASN A 17 -27.95 9.08 -2.89
CA ASN A 17 -28.48 8.50 -4.12
C ASN A 17 -27.42 8.60 -5.22
N GLY A 18 -26.74 7.48 -5.52
CA GLY A 18 -25.66 7.48 -6.52
C GLY A 18 -24.76 6.26 -6.48
N ARG A 19 -23.60 6.38 -7.13
CA ARG A 19 -22.59 5.33 -7.20
C ARG A 19 -22.07 5.02 -5.79
N GLN A 20 -21.98 3.74 -5.44
CA GLN A 20 -21.36 3.35 -4.18
C GLN A 20 -19.93 3.90 -4.10
N PRO A 21 -19.49 4.44 -2.95
CA PRO A 21 -18.11 4.88 -2.80
C PRO A 21 -17.18 3.69 -3.01
N SER A 22 -16.26 3.82 -3.98
CA SER A 22 -15.29 2.78 -4.32
C SER A 22 -13.95 2.95 -3.62
N THR A 23 -13.72 4.10 -2.98
CA THR A 23 -12.48 4.43 -2.27
C THR A 23 -12.78 4.90 -0.85
N VAL A 24 -11.80 4.74 0.05
CA VAL A 24 -11.92 5.17 1.44
C VAL A 24 -12.13 6.69 1.54
N SER A 25 -11.45 7.47 0.70
CA SER A 25 -11.61 8.93 0.64
C SER A 25 -13.02 9.34 0.16
N ALA A 26 -13.55 8.69 -0.88
CA ALA A 26 -14.92 8.94 -1.33
C ALA A 26 -15.95 8.58 -0.25
N LEU A 27 -15.74 7.48 0.49
CA LEU A 27 -16.59 7.12 1.61
C LEU A 27 -16.51 8.17 2.74
N GLN A 28 -15.30 8.63 3.08
CA GLN A 28 -15.10 9.65 4.11
C GLN A 28 -15.78 10.97 3.75
N ALA A 29 -15.76 11.39 2.49
CA ALA A 29 -16.47 12.58 2.03
C ALA A 29 -18.00 12.41 2.05
N ALA A 30 -18.50 11.18 1.83
CA ALA A 30 -19.93 10.89 1.80
C ALA A 30 -20.57 10.75 3.19
N ILE A 31 -19.78 10.51 4.23
CA ILE A 31 -20.26 10.40 5.61
C ILE A 31 -19.89 11.65 6.39
N ALA A 32 -20.88 12.26 7.05
CA ALA A 32 -20.64 13.40 7.93
C ALA A 32 -20.06 12.98 9.31
N LEU A 33 -19.01 12.15 9.34
CA LEU A 33 -18.29 11.78 10.56
C LEU A 33 -17.09 12.70 10.78
N SER A 34 -16.73 12.92 12.04
CA SER A 34 -15.42 13.50 12.36
C SER A 34 -14.29 12.55 11.91
N LYS A 35 -13.09 13.11 11.73
CA LYS A 35 -11.89 12.33 11.37
C LYS A 35 -11.64 11.20 12.37
N THR A 36 -11.81 11.48 13.66
CA THR A 36 -11.61 10.53 14.76
C THR A 36 -12.65 9.41 14.75
N GLU A 37 -13.94 9.72 14.64
CA GLU A 37 -15.00 8.70 14.52
C GLU A 37 -14.81 7.83 13.27
N PHE A 38 -14.36 8.42 12.16
CA PHE A 38 -14.08 7.66 10.95
C PHE A 38 -12.90 6.69 11.13
N GLN A 39 -11.82 7.15 11.79
CA GLN A 39 -10.70 6.27 12.14
C GLN A 39 -11.16 5.12 13.04
N GLU A 40 -11.97 5.40 14.06
CA GLU A 40 -12.51 4.38 14.95
C GLU A 40 -13.38 3.35 14.19
N LEU A 41 -14.30 3.83 13.35
CA LEU A 41 -15.14 2.98 12.49
C LEU A 41 -14.29 2.06 11.62
N THR A 42 -13.30 2.62 10.92
CA THR A 42 -12.49 1.87 9.96
C THR A 42 -11.61 0.85 10.66
N GLN A 43 -11.00 1.22 11.79
CA GLN A 43 -10.18 0.33 12.60
C GLN A 43 -11.00 -0.83 13.17
N ALA A 44 -12.14 -0.53 13.82
CA ALA A 44 -13.04 -1.55 14.37
C ALA A 44 -13.52 -2.50 13.27
N THR A 45 -13.91 -1.94 12.11
CA THR A 45 -14.37 -2.76 10.98
C THR A 45 -13.27 -3.70 10.47
N ARG A 46 -12.03 -3.21 10.28
CA ARG A 46 -10.90 -4.07 9.87
C ARG A 46 -10.68 -5.23 10.84
N THR A 47 -10.62 -4.93 12.13
CA THR A 47 -10.38 -5.95 13.17
C THR A 47 -11.50 -6.99 13.23
N VAL A 48 -12.76 -6.59 13.08
CA VAL A 48 -13.88 -7.54 13.08
C VAL A 48 -13.91 -8.35 11.78
N VAL A 49 -13.75 -7.71 10.62
CA VAL A 49 -13.75 -8.38 9.30
C VAL A 49 -12.66 -9.43 9.22
N GLN A 50 -11.43 -9.11 9.61
CA GLN A 50 -10.31 -10.06 9.59
C GLN A 50 -10.54 -11.31 10.45
N ARG A 51 -11.31 -11.19 11.53
CA ARG A 51 -11.61 -12.30 12.45
C ARG A 51 -12.82 -13.13 12.03
N ARG A 52 -13.73 -12.56 11.24
CA ARG A 52 -15.09 -13.12 11.03
C ARG A 52 -15.44 -13.41 9.57
N LEU A 53 -14.81 -12.74 8.61
CA LEU A 53 -15.09 -12.92 7.18
C LEU A 53 -13.89 -13.56 6.49
N ASP A 54 -14.17 -14.23 5.38
CA ASP A 54 -13.12 -14.77 4.53
C ASP A 54 -12.61 -13.67 3.58
N ILE A 55 -11.39 -13.20 3.83
CA ILE A 55 -10.74 -12.13 3.05
C ILE A 55 -10.48 -12.57 1.60
N ALA A 56 -10.49 -13.87 1.29
CA ALA A 56 -10.30 -14.37 -0.07
C ALA A 56 -11.53 -14.17 -0.98
N HIS A 57 -12.68 -13.84 -0.40
CA HIS A 57 -13.96 -13.69 -1.12
C HIS A 57 -14.40 -12.23 -1.21
N ARG A 58 -15.05 -11.87 -2.32
CA ARG A 58 -15.63 -10.53 -2.50
C ARG A 58 -16.80 -10.32 -1.55
N PHE A 59 -17.15 -9.06 -1.26
CA PHE A 59 -18.29 -8.74 -0.40
C PHE A 59 -19.60 -9.41 -0.84
N SER A 60 -19.87 -9.46 -2.14
CA SER A 60 -21.07 -10.11 -2.70
C SER A 60 -21.05 -11.64 -2.62
N GLU A 61 -19.88 -12.24 -2.39
CA GLU A 61 -19.67 -13.69 -2.25
C GLU A 61 -19.71 -14.13 -0.77
N GLN A 62 -19.73 -13.18 0.17
CA GLN A 62 -19.80 -13.49 1.60
C GLN A 62 -21.19 -14.00 1.99
N ASP A 63 -21.23 -14.88 2.99
CA ASP A 63 -22.49 -15.30 3.61
C ASP A 63 -23.20 -14.08 4.27
N PRO A 64 -24.46 -13.78 3.90
CA PRO A 64 -25.20 -12.66 4.46
C PRO A 64 -25.33 -12.71 5.99
N LYS A 65 -25.47 -13.91 6.59
CA LYS A 65 -25.57 -14.05 8.05
C LYS A 65 -24.26 -13.67 8.74
N SER A 66 -23.13 -13.94 8.09
CA SER A 66 -21.81 -13.55 8.58
C SER A 66 -21.60 -12.04 8.51
N ILE A 67 -22.05 -11.39 7.42
CA ILE A 67 -22.09 -9.92 7.33
C ILE A 67 -22.95 -9.33 8.46
N ASP A 68 -24.16 -9.82 8.68
CA ASP A 68 -25.04 -9.32 9.74
C ASP A 68 -24.44 -9.46 11.15
N ARG A 69 -23.68 -10.54 11.39
CA ARG A 69 -22.93 -10.73 12.65
C ARG A 69 -21.83 -9.68 12.79
N VAL A 70 -21.05 -9.44 11.75
CA VAL A 70 -20.01 -8.42 11.72
C VAL A 70 -20.59 -7.03 11.96
N GLN A 71 -21.71 -6.70 11.31
CA GLN A 71 -22.38 -5.42 11.51
C GLN A 71 -22.83 -5.24 12.97
N ARG A 72 -23.44 -6.26 13.58
CA ARG A 72 -23.85 -6.20 15.00
C ARG A 72 -22.66 -6.04 15.94
N GLU A 73 -21.53 -6.70 15.66
CA GLU A 73 -20.31 -6.54 16.46
C GLU A 73 -19.74 -5.12 16.34
N ILE A 74 -19.68 -4.58 15.12
CA ILE A 74 -19.22 -3.20 14.87
C ILE A 74 -20.16 -2.18 15.54
N LEU A 75 -21.47 -2.39 15.54
CA LEU A 75 -22.43 -1.49 16.21
C LEU A 75 -22.30 -1.45 17.72
N ARG A 76 -21.71 -2.49 18.34
CA ARG A 76 -21.38 -2.49 19.77
C ARG A 76 -20.17 -1.61 20.06
N VAL A 77 -19.21 -1.56 19.12
CA VAL A 77 -17.97 -0.77 19.26
C VAL A 77 -18.20 0.68 18.84
N CYS A 78 -18.89 0.91 17.72
CA CYS A 78 -19.12 2.22 17.12
C CYS A 78 -20.63 2.57 17.12
N PRO A 79 -21.21 2.92 18.29
CA PRO A 79 -22.65 3.15 18.41
C PRO A 79 -23.15 4.35 17.60
N PHE A 80 -22.30 5.33 17.29
CA PHE A 80 -22.62 6.50 16.47
C PHE A 80 -23.07 6.13 15.05
N ILE A 81 -22.79 4.91 14.58
CA ILE A 81 -23.23 4.43 13.26
C ILE A 81 -24.74 4.19 13.19
N LYS A 82 -25.43 4.06 14.33
CA LYS A 82 -26.89 3.83 14.38
C LYS A 82 -27.70 4.94 13.71
N ARG A 83 -27.14 6.15 13.58
CA ARG A 83 -27.77 7.27 12.88
C ARG A 83 -27.83 7.10 11.35
N TYR A 84 -27.11 6.13 10.78
CA TYR A 84 -27.11 5.87 9.34
C TYR A 84 -28.07 4.71 9.01
N ARG A 85 -28.93 4.92 8.01
CA ARG A 85 -29.88 3.89 7.57
C ARG A 85 -29.14 2.64 7.10
N ASP A 86 -29.63 1.48 7.56
CA ASP A 86 -29.07 0.15 7.24
C ASP A 86 -27.57 -0.02 7.52
N TYR A 87 -27.00 0.86 8.34
CA TYR A 87 -25.57 0.91 8.65
C TYR A 87 -24.71 0.96 7.38
N TRP A 88 -25.18 1.68 6.35
CA TRP A 88 -24.54 1.71 5.03
C TRP A 88 -23.05 2.10 5.03
N PRO A 89 -22.52 2.93 5.97
CA PRO A 89 -21.08 3.22 6.02
C PRO A 89 -20.26 1.97 6.30
N VAL A 90 -20.74 1.11 7.20
CA VAL A 90 -20.09 -0.17 7.52
C VAL A 90 -20.09 -1.08 6.29
N LYS A 91 -21.25 -1.26 5.64
CA LYS A 91 -21.35 -2.12 4.44
C LYS A 91 -20.40 -1.66 3.33
N SER A 92 -20.36 -0.35 3.12
CA SER A 92 -19.53 0.28 2.08
C SER A 92 -18.04 0.11 2.41
N TYR A 93 -17.65 0.32 3.68
CA TYR A 93 -16.26 0.14 4.08
C TYR A 93 -15.79 -1.32 3.97
N ILE A 94 -16.62 -2.29 4.39
CA ILE A 94 -16.29 -3.72 4.24
C ILE A 94 -16.08 -4.05 2.76
N ALA A 95 -16.94 -3.54 1.87
CA ALA A 95 -16.80 -3.76 0.44
C ALA A 95 -15.50 -3.18 -0.13
N ILE A 96 -15.13 -1.95 0.24
CA ILE A 96 -13.87 -1.31 -0.15
C ILE A 96 -12.68 -2.11 0.39
N TYR A 97 -12.73 -2.50 1.67
CA TYR A 97 -11.65 -3.23 2.34
C TYR A 97 -11.37 -4.58 1.68
N LEU A 98 -12.40 -5.41 1.50
CA LEU A 98 -12.26 -6.71 0.85
C LEU A 98 -11.80 -6.57 -0.62
N SER A 99 -12.25 -5.53 -1.33
CA SER A 99 -11.78 -5.26 -2.69
C SER A 99 -10.29 -4.91 -2.72
N GLY A 100 -9.80 -4.13 -1.75
CA GLY A 100 -8.38 -3.80 -1.62
C GLY A 100 -7.51 -5.01 -1.27
N CYS A 101 -7.99 -5.91 -0.41
CA CYS A 101 -7.29 -7.14 -0.07
C CYS A 101 -7.11 -8.09 -1.27
N MET A 102 -8.00 -8.02 -2.26
CA MET A 102 -7.87 -8.84 -3.48
C MET A 102 -6.67 -8.44 -4.35
N CYS A 103 -6.18 -7.20 -4.21
CA CYS A 103 -5.00 -6.73 -4.92
C CYS A 103 -3.69 -7.25 -4.29
N ASP A 104 -3.74 -7.85 -3.09
CA ASP A 104 -2.58 -8.47 -2.47
C ASP A 104 -2.23 -9.77 -3.22
N PRO A 105 -1.02 -9.88 -3.82
CA PRO A 105 -0.60 -11.08 -4.54
C PRO A 105 -0.72 -12.36 -3.70
N LYS A 106 -0.54 -12.29 -2.37
CA LYS A 106 -0.64 -13.45 -1.48
C LYS A 106 -2.08 -13.95 -1.34
N VAL A 107 -3.03 -13.02 -1.22
CA VAL A 107 -4.46 -13.36 -1.14
C VAL A 107 -4.93 -13.94 -2.47
N ASN A 108 -4.50 -13.35 -3.58
CA ASN A 108 -4.82 -13.85 -4.91
C ASN A 108 -4.24 -15.26 -5.16
N ALA A 109 -3.00 -15.52 -4.72
CA ALA A 109 -2.40 -16.85 -4.79
C ALA A 109 -3.18 -17.90 -3.99
N ARG A 110 -3.64 -17.57 -2.78
CA ARG A 110 -4.51 -18.44 -1.97
C ARG A 110 -5.84 -18.72 -2.67
N ARG A 111 -6.51 -17.68 -3.18
CA ARG A 111 -7.75 -17.83 -3.93
C ARG A 111 -7.57 -18.76 -5.14
N LYS A 112 -6.49 -18.56 -5.90
CA LYS A 112 -6.17 -19.42 -7.06
C LYS A 112 -5.94 -20.87 -6.64
N ALA A 113 -5.25 -21.11 -5.52
CA ALA A 113 -5.07 -22.45 -4.98
C ALA A 113 -6.40 -23.10 -4.57
N GLU A 114 -7.31 -22.35 -3.94
CA GLU A 114 -8.64 -22.84 -3.55
C GLU A 114 -9.49 -23.20 -4.77
N ILE A 115 -9.49 -22.34 -5.80
CA ILE A 115 -10.19 -22.61 -7.07
C ILE A 115 -9.64 -23.89 -7.72
N LEU A 116 -8.31 -24.06 -7.76
CA LEU A 116 -7.69 -25.28 -8.29
C LEU A 116 -8.05 -26.52 -7.46
N ARG A 117 -8.17 -26.39 -6.13
CA ARG A 117 -8.59 -27.48 -5.24
C ARG A 117 -10.03 -27.90 -5.51
N LEU A 118 -10.93 -26.93 -5.72
CA LEU A 118 -12.33 -27.19 -6.06
C LEU A 118 -12.50 -27.75 -7.48
N ALA A 119 -11.72 -27.26 -8.44
CA ALA A 119 -11.75 -27.73 -9.82
C ALA A 119 -11.09 -29.11 -9.99
N GLY A 120 -10.04 -29.41 -9.23
CA GLY A 120 -9.30 -30.68 -9.26
C GLY A 120 -9.88 -31.79 -8.40
N GLY A 121 -10.95 -31.52 -7.64
CA GLY A 121 -11.65 -32.51 -6.81
C GLY A 121 -12.60 -33.42 -7.59
N SER A 122 -12.84 -33.17 -8.88
CA SER A 122 -13.52 -34.14 -9.76
C SER A 122 -12.52 -35.19 -10.21
N GLN A 123 -12.53 -36.28 -9.45
CA GLN A 123 -11.87 -37.56 -9.70
C GLN A 123 -11.63 -37.86 -11.19
N ILE A 124 -10.37 -37.82 -11.59
CA ILE A 124 -9.82 -38.97 -12.31
C ILE A 124 -9.26 -39.84 -11.18
N GLU A 125 -10.07 -40.77 -10.68
CA GLU A 125 -9.60 -41.91 -9.88
C GLU A 125 -8.40 -42.49 -10.64
N PRO A 126 -7.18 -42.44 -10.09
CA PRO A 126 -6.07 -43.17 -10.67
C PRO A 126 -6.37 -44.63 -10.40
N SER A 127 -7.07 -45.26 -11.35
CA SER A 127 -7.25 -46.70 -11.43
C SER A 127 -5.90 -47.33 -11.13
N GLU A 128 -5.79 -47.97 -9.97
CA GLU A 128 -4.60 -48.66 -9.49
C GLU A 128 -4.17 -49.70 -10.53
N SER A 129 -3.34 -49.29 -11.48
CA SER A 129 -2.67 -50.20 -12.39
C SER A 129 -1.52 -50.83 -11.62
N LYS A 130 -1.87 -51.87 -10.88
CA LYS A 130 -0.97 -52.76 -10.14
C LYS A 130 -0.11 -53.55 -11.14
N HIS A 131 0.90 -52.95 -11.76
CA HIS A 131 1.95 -53.74 -12.41
C HIS A 131 3.35 -53.19 -12.22
N SER A 132 4.19 -54.09 -11.69
CA SER A 132 5.62 -54.24 -11.91
C SER A 132 6.58 -53.32 -11.16
N ARG A 133 6.89 -53.81 -9.94
CA ARG A 133 8.25 -53.86 -9.42
C ARG A 133 9.23 -54.40 -10.47
N LEU A 134 10.39 -53.76 -10.60
CA LEU A 134 11.75 -54.29 -10.34
C LEU A 134 12.82 -53.63 -11.22
N SER A 135 14.04 -53.66 -10.70
CA SER A 135 15.34 -53.35 -11.31
C SER A 135 15.78 -51.90 -11.17
N ARG A 136 16.60 -51.52 -10.17
CA ARG A 136 17.97 -51.97 -9.82
C ARG A 136 19.02 -51.59 -10.87
N ASN A 137 20.01 -50.87 -10.35
CA ASN A 137 21.39 -50.65 -10.78
C ASN A 137 21.74 -49.47 -11.71
N GLU A 138 22.66 -48.68 -11.14
CA GLU A 138 23.92 -48.19 -11.71
C GLU A 138 23.94 -46.91 -12.54
N MET A 139 24.77 -45.98 -12.04
CA MET A 139 25.38 -44.85 -12.75
C MET A 139 26.01 -45.30 -14.07
N PRO A 140 26.05 -44.41 -15.07
CA PRO A 140 27.32 -43.74 -15.34
C PRO A 140 27.21 -42.22 -15.50
N GLN A 141 28.36 -41.57 -15.30
CA GLN A 141 28.62 -40.15 -15.51
C GLN A 141 28.72 -39.75 -17.01
N VAL A 142 28.60 -38.42 -17.23
CA VAL A 142 29.11 -37.59 -18.37
C VAL A 142 28.25 -37.61 -19.66
N PRO A 143 28.16 -36.56 -20.52
CA PRO A 143 28.76 -35.20 -20.52
C PRO A 143 27.77 -34.00 -20.58
N SER A 144 28.35 -32.85 -20.24
CA SER A 144 27.93 -31.48 -20.51
C SER A 144 27.26 -31.25 -21.87
N THR A 145 26.00 -30.83 -21.86
CA THR A 145 25.34 -30.19 -23.00
C THR A 145 25.71 -28.70 -23.08
N PRO A 146 26.09 -28.19 -24.26
CA PRO A 146 26.41 -26.78 -24.45
C PRO A 146 25.14 -25.91 -24.43
N CYS A 147 25.22 -24.82 -23.67
CA CYS A 147 24.28 -23.72 -23.65
C CYS A 147 24.00 -23.21 -25.07
N ARG A 148 22.73 -23.25 -25.49
CA ARG A 148 22.25 -22.54 -26.69
C ARG A 148 22.36 -21.03 -26.47
N PRO A 149 22.97 -20.27 -27.40
CA PRO A 149 22.94 -18.82 -27.34
C PRO A 149 21.53 -18.33 -27.67
N ARG A 150 21.01 -17.49 -26.77
CA ARG A 150 19.73 -16.79 -26.88
C ARG A 150 19.82 -15.81 -28.05
N ARG A 151 18.94 -15.99 -29.05
CA ARG A 151 18.77 -15.07 -30.20
C ARG A 151 18.67 -13.63 -29.72
N GLN A 152 19.60 -12.79 -30.17
CA GLN A 152 19.49 -11.34 -30.12
C GLN A 152 18.39 -10.92 -31.10
N PHE A 153 17.28 -10.42 -30.58
CA PHE A 153 16.29 -9.71 -31.38
C PHE A 153 16.85 -8.31 -31.65
N ILE A 154 17.36 -8.11 -32.85
CA ILE A 154 17.68 -6.78 -33.40
C ILE A 154 16.34 -6.12 -33.74
N GLY A 155 15.75 -5.46 -32.73
CA GLY A 155 14.64 -4.55 -32.93
C GLY A 155 15.18 -3.22 -33.44
N GLN A 156 15.07 -3.01 -34.75
CA GLN A 156 15.31 -1.71 -35.38
C GLN A 156 14.35 -0.66 -34.78
N MET A 157 14.91 0.40 -34.19
CA MET A 157 14.15 1.60 -33.86
C MET A 157 14.00 2.47 -35.12
N PRO A 158 12.77 2.87 -35.51
CA PRO A 158 12.58 3.79 -36.61
C PRO A 158 13.08 5.19 -36.22
N ARG A 159 14.09 5.64 -36.97
CA ARG A 159 14.54 7.03 -37.01
C ARG A 159 13.45 7.91 -37.61
N GLY A 160 13.17 9.03 -36.93
CA GLY A 160 12.91 10.30 -37.60
C GLY A 160 11.47 10.78 -37.64
N ARG A 161 11.18 11.82 -36.84
CA ARG A 161 10.54 13.03 -37.36
C ARG A 161 11.24 14.26 -36.80
N ARG A 162 11.97 14.93 -37.70
CA ARG A 162 12.42 16.31 -37.53
C ARG A 162 11.18 17.19 -37.47
N PHE A 163 11.05 18.00 -36.44
CA PHE A 163 10.21 19.19 -36.48
C PHE A 163 11.09 20.40 -36.78
N PRO A 164 10.62 21.32 -37.64
CA PRO A 164 11.42 22.44 -38.11
C PRO A 164 11.63 23.48 -37.00
N SER A 165 12.89 23.88 -36.90
CA SER A 165 13.38 25.08 -36.24
C SER A 165 12.61 26.32 -36.73
N GLY A 166 11.92 26.98 -35.82
CA GLY A 166 11.34 28.30 -36.00
C GLY A 166 11.49 29.10 -34.71
N SER A 167 12.63 29.76 -34.56
CA SER A 167 12.71 30.95 -33.70
C SER A 167 11.90 32.07 -34.37
N PRO A 168 11.28 32.95 -33.57
CA PRO A 168 11.91 34.27 -33.51
C PRO A 168 11.87 34.93 -32.13
N MET A 169 12.73 35.94 -32.06
CA MET A 169 13.06 36.84 -30.97
C MET A 169 11.85 37.40 -30.19
N SER A 170 12.00 37.50 -28.86
CA SER A 170 11.29 38.51 -28.07
C SER A 170 12.22 39.12 -27.03
N ASN A 171 12.35 40.44 -27.12
CA ASN A 171 13.16 41.34 -26.31
C ASN A 171 12.81 41.27 -24.82
N SER A 172 13.78 40.94 -23.98
CA SER A 172 13.69 41.17 -22.53
C SER A 172 14.26 42.54 -22.20
N ARG A 173 13.34 43.50 -22.00
CA ARG A 173 13.61 44.78 -21.35
C ARG A 173 14.12 44.52 -19.93
N SER A 174 15.30 45.06 -19.65
CA SER A 174 15.83 45.25 -18.31
C SER A 174 14.96 46.27 -17.57
N LEU A 175 14.33 45.86 -16.47
CA LEU A 175 13.77 46.76 -15.47
C LEU A 175 14.51 46.51 -14.17
N ALA A 176 15.15 47.57 -13.69
CA ALA A 176 15.76 47.65 -12.38
C ALA A 176 14.71 47.34 -11.30
N ILE A 177 14.98 46.31 -10.49
CA ILE A 177 14.25 46.09 -9.24
C ILE A 177 15.19 46.47 -8.11
N THR A 178 14.78 47.52 -7.42
CA THR A 178 15.35 48.06 -6.20
C THR A 178 15.38 47.02 -5.07
N ASP A 179 16.51 47.04 -4.37
CA ASP A 179 16.76 46.42 -3.08
C ASP A 179 15.68 46.68 -2.01
N ASN A 180 15.73 45.78 -1.01
CA ASN A 180 15.20 45.88 0.36
C ASN A 180 13.87 45.19 0.66
N ALA A 181 13.95 43.89 0.99
CA ALA A 181 13.09 43.30 2.03
C ALA A 181 13.67 41.97 2.58
N ARG A 182 14.41 42.08 3.69
CA ARG A 182 14.29 41.24 4.90
C ARG A 182 13.85 39.79 4.68
N THR A 183 14.82 38.88 4.56
CA THR A 183 14.66 37.45 4.85
C THR A 183 14.41 37.26 6.34
N ARG A 184 13.13 37.20 6.73
CA ARG A 184 12.70 36.84 8.09
C ARG A 184 12.00 35.48 8.03
N THR A 185 12.81 34.45 8.28
CA THR A 185 12.45 33.16 8.91
C THR A 185 11.09 32.56 8.56
N ASP A 186 11.10 31.65 7.59
CA ASP A 186 10.00 30.75 7.24
C ASP A 186 10.16 29.39 7.95
N GLU A 187 10.45 29.40 9.25
CA GLU A 187 10.55 28.19 10.09
C GLU A 187 9.17 27.65 10.50
N ARG A 188 8.09 28.37 10.19
CA ARG A 188 6.73 28.02 10.62
C ARG A 188 6.04 27.02 9.69
N ALA A 189 6.45 26.93 8.42
CA ALA A 189 5.84 26.04 7.43
C ALA A 189 6.27 24.56 7.58
N THR A 190 7.50 24.30 8.03
CA THR A 190 7.99 22.94 8.30
C THR A 190 7.40 22.34 9.57
N SER A 191 7.12 23.16 10.59
CA SER A 191 6.53 22.69 11.86
C SER A 191 5.12 22.13 11.68
N ASP A 192 4.28 22.78 10.86
CA ASP A 192 2.88 22.38 10.67
C ASP A 192 2.73 21.09 9.85
N PHE A 193 3.69 20.80 8.95
CA PHE A 193 3.75 19.54 8.22
C PHE A 193 4.14 18.37 9.14
N GLN A 194 5.00 18.63 10.12
CA GLN A 194 5.50 17.61 11.05
C GLN A 194 4.43 17.15 12.04
N VAL A 195 3.66 18.08 12.61
CA VAL A 195 2.50 17.76 13.48
C VAL A 195 1.43 16.96 12.72
N ARG A 196 1.23 17.28 11.44
CA ARG A 196 0.21 16.63 10.62
C ARG A 196 0.61 15.21 10.18
N MET A 197 1.91 14.94 10.00
CA MET A 197 2.41 13.60 9.71
C MET A 197 2.41 12.69 10.94
N ASP A 198 2.78 13.20 12.12
CA ASP A 198 2.69 12.44 13.38
C ASP A 198 1.24 12.05 13.73
N GLU A 199 0.26 12.87 13.37
CA GLU A 199 -1.16 12.58 13.60
C GLU A 199 -1.77 11.64 12.53
N LEU A 200 -1.22 11.60 11.31
CA LEU A 200 -1.71 10.74 10.23
C LEU A 200 -1.03 9.37 10.18
N MET A 201 0.20 9.29 10.66
CA MET A 201 0.99 8.08 10.66
C MET A 201 1.14 7.68 12.12
N HIS A 202 0.38 6.70 12.60
CA HIS A 202 0.72 6.02 13.84
C HIS A 202 2.12 5.42 13.63
N ILE A 203 3.16 6.18 13.97
CA ILE A 203 4.54 5.72 13.90
C ILE A 203 4.69 4.75 15.07
N ASP A 204 4.40 3.48 14.79
CA ASP A 204 4.62 2.40 15.75
C ASP A 204 6.10 2.37 16.15
N ASP A 205 6.40 1.97 17.39
CA ASP A 205 7.77 1.86 17.92
C ASP A 205 8.72 1.06 16.99
N VAL A 206 8.15 0.14 16.20
CA VAL A 206 8.89 -0.67 15.22
C VAL A 206 9.36 0.13 14.00
N THR A 207 8.58 1.12 13.58
CA THR A 207 8.81 1.93 12.38
C THR A 207 9.54 3.23 12.68
N ARG A 208 9.51 3.70 13.93
CA ARG A 208 10.17 4.94 14.36
C ARG A 208 11.65 5.03 13.98
N PRO A 209 12.47 3.97 14.10
CA PRO A 209 13.86 4.03 13.68
C PRO A 209 14.06 4.28 12.17
N ILE A 210 13.08 3.93 11.31
CA ILE A 210 13.14 4.25 9.88
C ILE A 210 12.89 5.74 9.68
N TRP A 211 11.91 6.30 10.40
CA TRP A 211 11.63 7.73 10.36
C TRP A 211 12.84 8.55 10.81
N ASP A 212 13.43 8.18 11.95
CA ASP A 212 14.63 8.85 12.49
C ASP A 212 15.80 8.76 11.50
N PHE A 213 15.96 7.61 10.82
CA PHE A 213 16.94 7.45 9.75
C PHE A 213 16.70 8.43 8.60
N LEU A 214 15.47 8.55 8.10
CA LEU A 214 15.13 9.46 7.00
C LEU A 214 15.31 10.94 7.36
N GLN A 215 15.11 11.29 8.63
CA GLN A 215 15.37 12.64 9.16
C GLN A 215 16.86 12.92 9.31
N SER A 216 17.68 11.89 9.54
CA SER A 216 19.14 12.00 9.68
C SER A 216 19.91 12.09 8.36
N LEU A 217 19.24 11.92 7.23
CA LEU A 217 19.85 12.05 5.90
C LEU A 217 20.38 13.48 5.67
N ALA A 218 21.41 13.61 4.83
CA ALA A 218 21.95 14.92 4.44
C ALA A 218 20.86 15.84 3.85
N ILE A 219 19.92 15.25 3.12
CA ILE A 219 18.67 15.88 2.71
C ILE A 219 17.52 15.13 3.39
N PRO A 220 16.91 15.71 4.44
CA PRO A 220 15.78 15.07 5.14
C PRO A 220 14.63 14.78 4.17
N ALA A 221 14.21 13.52 4.12
CA ALA A 221 13.22 13.06 3.14
C ALA A 221 12.06 12.29 3.82
N PRO A 222 11.28 12.93 4.71
CA PRO A 222 10.23 12.27 5.49
C PRO A 222 9.12 11.64 4.64
N HIS A 223 8.83 12.20 3.46
CA HIS A 223 7.81 11.65 2.56
C HIS A 223 8.16 10.24 2.05
N LEU A 224 9.46 9.91 1.95
CA LEU A 224 9.92 8.57 1.57
C LEU A 224 9.51 7.50 2.57
N PHE A 225 9.17 7.87 3.80
CA PHE A 225 8.70 6.92 4.81
C PHE A 225 7.48 6.12 4.33
N THR A 226 6.49 6.80 3.74
CA THR A 226 5.30 6.14 3.18
C THR A 226 5.64 5.17 2.04
N ILE A 227 6.64 5.53 1.24
CA ILE A 227 7.12 4.73 0.10
C ILE A 227 7.86 3.49 0.60
N LEU A 228 8.72 3.62 1.60
CA LEU A 228 9.43 2.50 2.22
C LEU A 228 8.44 1.49 2.83
N LEU A 229 7.42 1.98 3.54
CA LEU A 229 6.38 1.11 4.11
C LEU A 229 5.58 0.40 3.01
N ALA A 230 5.25 1.09 1.92
CA ALA A 230 4.55 0.50 0.77
C ALA A 230 5.38 -0.58 0.07
N ASP A 231 6.71 -0.40 0.01
CA ASP A 231 7.66 -1.38 -0.51
C ASP A 231 7.95 -2.52 0.51
N GLY A 232 7.26 -2.54 1.66
CA GLY A 232 7.34 -3.60 2.67
C GLY A 232 8.50 -3.45 3.67
N ILE A 233 9.18 -2.30 3.68
CA ILE A 233 10.28 -2.00 4.60
C ILE A 233 9.69 -1.45 5.89
N THR A 234 9.28 -2.36 6.77
CA THR A 234 8.57 -2.03 8.02
C THR A 234 9.47 -1.95 9.26
N SER A 235 10.74 -2.31 9.15
CA SER A 235 11.71 -2.19 10.25
C SER A 235 13.09 -1.81 9.76
N ILE A 236 13.88 -1.17 10.64
CA ILE A 236 15.27 -0.79 10.35
C ILE A 236 16.15 -2.01 10.01
N ARG A 237 15.80 -3.20 10.51
CA ARG A 237 16.48 -4.46 10.17
C ARG A 237 16.26 -4.84 8.71
N ILE A 238 15.04 -4.69 8.22
CA ILE A 238 14.70 -4.93 6.82
C ILE A 238 15.40 -3.88 5.95
N LEU A 239 15.36 -2.59 6.32
CA LEU A 239 16.05 -1.53 5.59
C LEU A 239 17.55 -1.82 5.44
N ARG A 240 18.20 -2.25 6.53
CA ARG A 240 19.61 -2.66 6.52
C ARG A 240 19.87 -3.93 5.71
N ALA A 241 18.94 -4.89 5.71
CA ALA A 241 19.07 -6.06 4.85
C ALA A 241 18.99 -5.66 3.38
N THR A 242 18.03 -4.79 3.03
CA THR A 242 17.88 -4.21 1.69
C THR A 242 19.12 -3.45 1.26
N SER A 243 19.74 -2.67 2.15
CA SER A 243 20.96 -1.92 1.82
C SER A 243 22.18 -2.80 1.49
N LYS A 244 22.17 -4.06 1.92
CA LYS A 244 23.22 -5.04 1.59
C LYS A 244 22.95 -5.83 0.31
N MET A 245 21.76 -5.69 -0.28
CA MET A 245 21.42 -6.38 -1.52
C MET A 245 22.12 -5.71 -2.70
N SER A 246 22.64 -6.50 -3.65
CA SER A 246 23.23 -5.99 -4.89
C SER A 246 22.24 -5.16 -5.73
N ALA A 247 20.95 -5.43 -5.59
CA ALA A 247 19.88 -4.70 -6.27
C ALA A 247 19.50 -3.37 -5.59
N CYS A 248 20.08 -3.02 -4.43
CA CYS A 248 19.67 -1.83 -3.67
C CYS A 248 19.82 -0.55 -4.49
N ARG A 249 20.91 -0.40 -5.24
CA ARG A 249 21.13 0.78 -6.09
C ARG A 249 20.05 0.91 -7.17
N GLY A 250 19.74 -0.18 -7.86
CA GLY A 250 18.69 -0.19 -8.88
C GLY A 250 17.30 0.10 -8.30
N TRP A 251 17.04 -0.30 -7.04
CA TRP A 251 15.82 0.06 -6.34
C TRP A 251 15.74 1.57 -6.04
N VAL A 252 16.84 2.19 -5.57
CA VAL A 252 16.90 3.65 -5.37
C VAL A 252 16.71 4.42 -6.68
N GLU A 253 17.37 3.99 -7.76
CA GLU A 253 17.19 4.57 -9.10
C GLU A 253 15.75 4.40 -9.60
N SER A 254 15.07 3.31 -9.21
CA SER A 254 13.65 3.11 -9.51
C SER A 254 12.75 4.18 -8.84
N LEU A 255 13.12 4.70 -7.66
CA LEU A 255 12.37 5.78 -7.01
C LEU A 255 12.41 7.07 -7.84
N VAL A 256 13.56 7.38 -8.45
CA VAL A 256 13.73 8.56 -9.31
C VAL A 256 12.94 8.40 -10.62
N THR A 257 13.09 7.25 -11.29
CA THR A 257 12.40 6.98 -12.56
C THR A 257 10.87 6.93 -12.42
N THR A 258 10.36 6.55 -11.24
CA THR A 258 8.93 6.57 -10.92
C THR A 258 8.43 7.93 -10.41
N GLY A 259 9.31 8.93 -10.27
CA GLY A 259 8.96 10.25 -9.74
C GLY A 259 8.57 10.24 -8.25
N ARG A 260 8.97 9.20 -7.51
CA ARG A 260 8.73 9.04 -6.07
C ARG A 260 9.78 9.73 -5.21
N ALA A 261 10.95 10.02 -5.78
CA ALA A 261 12.04 10.75 -5.16
C ALA A 261 12.71 11.66 -6.20
N THR A 262 13.26 12.78 -5.76
CA THR A 262 14.18 13.58 -6.58
C THR A 262 15.54 12.88 -6.69
N MET A 263 16.34 13.28 -7.67
CA MET A 263 17.69 12.75 -7.85
C MET A 263 18.58 13.01 -6.62
N LEU A 264 18.46 14.19 -6.00
CA LEU A 264 19.24 14.56 -4.81
C LEU A 264 18.83 13.75 -3.57
N GLU A 265 17.54 13.52 -3.37
CA GLU A 265 17.04 12.66 -2.28
C GLU A 265 17.48 11.21 -2.48
N ALA A 266 17.50 10.73 -3.72
CA ALA A 266 17.95 9.38 -4.03
C ALA A 266 19.45 9.19 -3.75
N GLU A 267 20.31 10.15 -4.11
CA GLU A 267 21.73 10.13 -3.75
C GLU A 267 21.91 10.19 -2.23
N SER A 268 21.22 11.11 -1.54
CA SER A 268 21.28 11.21 -0.07
C SER A 268 20.80 9.94 0.62
N LEU A 269 19.75 9.29 0.08
CA LEU A 269 19.25 8.02 0.58
C LEU A 269 20.26 6.89 0.36
N TRP A 270 20.87 6.83 -0.82
CA TRP A 270 21.89 5.84 -1.15
C TRP A 270 23.10 5.91 -0.21
N ASP A 271 23.60 7.12 0.05
CA ASP A 271 24.70 7.35 0.99
C ASP A 271 24.32 6.91 2.41
N GLY A 272 23.12 7.32 2.87
CA GLY A 272 22.60 6.90 4.17
C GLY A 272 22.47 5.37 4.31
N LEU A 273 22.01 4.69 3.26
CA LEU A 273 21.90 3.23 3.24
C LEU A 273 23.26 2.54 3.25
N THR A 274 24.24 3.12 2.58
CA THR A 274 25.63 2.65 2.56
C THR A 274 26.26 2.76 3.94
N GLU A 275 26.06 3.88 4.65
CA GLU A 275 26.50 4.03 6.04
C GLU A 275 25.77 3.07 6.98
N LEU A 276 24.44 2.92 6.82
CA LEU A 276 23.64 1.98 7.61
C LEU A 276 24.12 0.53 7.45
N ALA A 277 24.63 0.16 6.27
CA ALA A 277 25.17 -1.18 5.99
C ALA A 277 26.47 -1.48 6.74
N LYS A 278 27.30 -0.44 7.02
CA LYS A 278 28.59 -0.57 7.73
C LYS A 278 28.43 -0.84 9.22
N VAL A 279 27.34 -0.35 9.83
CA VAL A 279 27.09 -0.54 11.27
C VAL A 279 26.90 -2.04 11.56
N GLN A 280 27.86 -2.65 12.27
CA GLN A 280 27.73 -4.02 12.76
C GLN A 280 26.76 -4.04 13.94
N ILE A 281 25.78 -4.95 13.92
CA ILE A 281 24.95 -5.20 15.10
C ILE A 281 25.77 -6.12 16.02
N PRO A 282 26.10 -5.72 17.25
CA PRO A 282 26.71 -6.64 18.19
C PRO A 282 25.76 -7.83 18.36
N ALA A 283 26.28 -9.05 18.18
CA ALA A 283 25.50 -10.26 18.38
C ALA A 283 24.89 -10.21 19.79
N ARG A 284 23.54 -10.27 19.89
CA ARG A 284 22.88 -10.42 21.19
C ARG A 284 23.36 -11.74 21.77
N LYS A 285 24.15 -11.65 22.85
CA LYS A 285 24.51 -12.79 23.69
C LYS A 285 23.28 -13.28 24.44
#